data_AF-A0A4R9BF69-F1
#
_entry.id   AF-A0A4R9BF69-F1
#
_cell.length_a   1.000
_cell.length_b   1.000
_cell.length_c   1.000
_cell.angle_alpha   90.00
_cell.angle_beta   90.00
_cell.angle_gamma   90.00
#
_symmetry.space_group_name_H-M   'P 1'
#
loop_
_entity.id
_entity.type
_entity.pdbx_description
1 polymer ?
#
loop_
_entity_poly.entity_id
_entity_poly.type
_entity_poly.pdbx_seq_one_letter_code
_entity_poly.pdbx_strand_id
1 'polypeptide(L)'
;MTSALVDQLRADLDAAHYSVSALTGLWGSEADAALRRNQRVPAQRALTALRAKLGRAEPSATLAWLFVLGLPVARADLAAALPSLGVTGAEALGLVAGGDTGATPDTAGGDTGATP
;
A
#
# COMPACT_ATOMS: atom_id res chain seq x y z
N MET A 1 6.43 -1.71 -25.04
CA MET A 1 7.01 -2.09 -23.72
C MET A 1 6.00 -1.94 -22.59
N THR A 2 5.31 -0.81 -22.44
CA THR A 2 4.28 -0.59 -21.41
C THR A 2 3.10 -1.57 -21.48
N SER A 3 2.66 -2.00 -22.66
CA SER A 3 1.56 -2.97 -22.79
C SER A 3 1.83 -4.30 -22.08
N ALA A 4 3.04 -4.84 -22.19
CA ALA A 4 3.40 -6.11 -21.55
C ALA A 4 3.38 -5.99 -20.01
N LEU A 5 3.83 -4.85 -19.47
CA LEU A 5 3.75 -4.56 -18.04
C LEU A 5 2.30 -4.42 -17.56
N VAL A 6 1.42 -3.80 -18.36
CA VAL A 6 -0.01 -3.71 -18.05
C VAL A 6 -0.68 -5.09 -18.07
N ASP A 7 -0.29 -5.97 -18.98
CA ASP A 7 -0.81 -7.34 -19.02
C ASP A 7 -0.33 -8.18 -17.83
N GLN A 8 0.93 -8.02 -17.41
CA GLN A 8 1.43 -8.61 -16.16
C GLN A 8 0.71 -8.08 -14.93
N LEU A 9 0.48 -6.76 -14.86
CA LEU A 9 -0.31 -6.15 -13.79
C LEU A 9 -1.72 -6.74 -13.75
N ARG A 10 -2.38 -6.89 -14.90
CA ARG A 10 -3.72 -7.49 -14.97
C ARG A 10 -3.72 -8.92 -14.43
N ALA A 11 -2.76 -9.74 -14.86
CA ALA A 11 -2.64 -11.13 -14.40
C ALA A 11 -2.42 -11.21 -12.88
N ASP A 12 -1.59 -10.32 -12.32
CA ASP A 12 -1.34 -10.28 -10.88
C ASP A 12 -2.56 -9.80 -10.08
N LEU A 13 -3.30 -8.79 -10.57
CA LEU A 13 -4.54 -8.35 -9.93
C LEU A 13 -5.59 -9.47 -9.91
N ASP A 14 -5.67 -10.25 -10.99
CA ASP A 14 -6.60 -11.38 -11.10
C ASP A 14 -6.17 -12.53 -10.17
N ALA A 15 -4.87 -12.85 -10.13
CA ALA A 15 -4.29 -13.86 -9.22
C ALA A 15 -4.42 -13.47 -7.74
N ALA A 16 -4.30 -12.18 -7.42
CA ALA A 16 -4.52 -11.64 -6.08
C ALA A 16 -6.02 -11.51 -5.72
N HIS A 17 -6.92 -11.86 -6.63
CA HIS A 17 -8.38 -11.64 -6.52
C HIS A 17 -8.73 -10.20 -6.11
N TYR A 18 -7.96 -9.23 -6.61
CA TYR A 18 -8.11 -7.82 -6.29
C TYR A 18 -9.34 -7.24 -7.00
N SER A 19 -10.51 -7.48 -6.42
CA SER A 19 -11.80 -6.95 -6.87
C SER A 19 -12.46 -6.12 -5.77
N VAL A 20 -13.31 -5.17 -6.16
CA VAL A 20 -14.08 -4.35 -5.21
C VAL A 20 -14.87 -5.25 -4.24
N SER A 21 -15.51 -6.30 -4.76
CA SER A 21 -16.28 -7.26 -3.96
C SER A 21 -15.42 -8.02 -2.95
N ALA A 22 -14.25 -8.52 -3.38
CA ALA A 22 -13.32 -9.23 -2.49
C ALA A 22 -12.80 -8.30 -1.40
N LEU A 23 -12.41 -7.08 -1.78
CA LEU A 23 -11.98 -6.05 -0.86
C LEU A 23 -13.08 -5.73 0.16
N THR A 24 -14.28 -5.34 -0.27
CA THR A 24 -15.42 -5.03 0.64
C THR A 24 -15.70 -6.17 1.62
N GLY A 25 -15.55 -7.43 1.21
CA GLY A 25 -15.62 -8.59 2.10
C GLY A 25 -14.43 -8.73 3.07
N LEU A 26 -13.24 -8.30 2.68
CA LEU A 26 -11.98 -8.43 3.42
C LEU A 26 -11.88 -7.48 4.62
N TRP A 27 -12.16 -6.18 4.41
CA TRP A 27 -12.09 -5.14 5.46
C TRP A 27 -13.46 -4.79 6.06
N GLY A 28 -14.54 -5.31 5.48
CA GLY A 28 -15.89 -5.19 6.01
C GLY A 28 -16.58 -3.85 5.73
N SER A 29 -17.87 -3.80 6.06
CA SER A 29 -18.74 -2.65 5.83
C SER A 29 -18.30 -1.39 6.57
N GLU A 30 -17.56 -1.53 7.67
CA GLU A 30 -17.06 -0.42 8.48
C GLU A 30 -15.95 0.36 7.74
N ALA A 31 -14.97 -0.35 7.16
CA ALA A 31 -13.91 0.25 6.35
C ALA A 31 -14.48 0.87 5.06
N ASP A 32 -15.42 0.19 4.42
CA ASP A 32 -16.11 0.68 3.22
C ASP A 32 -16.93 1.96 3.51
N ALA A 33 -17.63 2.02 4.65
CA ALA A 33 -18.34 3.22 5.09
C ALA A 33 -17.39 4.37 5.49
N ALA A 34 -16.19 4.06 5.98
CA ALA A 34 -15.17 5.05 6.28
C ALA A 34 -14.52 5.63 5.02
N LEU A 35 -14.19 4.78 4.04
CA LEU A 35 -13.67 5.22 2.74
C LEU A 35 -14.67 6.13 2.02
N ARG A 36 -15.97 5.83 2.07
CA ARG A 36 -17.03 6.73 1.58
C ARG A 36 -17.05 8.09 2.27
N ARG A 37 -16.60 8.17 3.52
CA ARG A 37 -16.49 9.42 4.30
C ARG A 37 -15.10 10.05 4.20
N ASN A 38 -14.27 9.57 3.28
CA ASN A 38 -12.88 9.99 3.09
C ASN A 38 -12.01 9.79 4.36
N GLN A 39 -12.40 8.85 5.23
CA GLN A 39 -11.68 8.52 6.46
C GLN A 39 -10.79 7.31 6.23
N ARG A 40 -9.47 7.53 6.23
CA ARG A 40 -8.45 6.50 5.97
C ARG A 40 -8.11 5.65 7.22
N VAL A 41 -8.24 6.24 8.41
CA VAL A 41 -7.90 5.60 9.69
C VAL A 41 -8.68 4.29 9.94
N PRO A 42 -10.00 4.21 9.71
CA PRO A 42 -10.75 2.97 9.94
C PRO A 42 -10.36 1.87 8.96
N ALA A 43 -10.08 2.22 7.70
CA ALA A 43 -9.59 1.26 6.70
C ALA A 43 -8.20 0.72 7.07
N GLN A 44 -7.29 1.56 7.57
CA GLN A 44 -5.99 1.11 8.09
C GLN A 44 -6.13 0.17 9.29
N ARG A 45 -7.04 0.48 10.23
CA ARG A 45 -7.32 -0.39 11.38
C ARG A 45 -7.87 -1.75 10.94
N ALA A 46 -8.78 -1.78 9.97
CA ALA A 46 -9.33 -3.02 9.42
C ALA A 46 -8.24 -3.89 8.78
N LEU A 47 -7.36 -3.30 7.95
CA LEU A 47 -6.23 -4.03 7.36
C LEU A 47 -5.25 -4.56 8.41
N THR A 48 -4.96 -3.77 9.44
CA THR A 48 -4.07 -4.18 10.54
C THR A 48 -4.68 -5.33 11.34
N ALA A 49 -5.98 -5.24 11.68
CA ALA A 49 -6.71 -6.28 12.38
C ALA A 49 -6.78 -7.58 11.55
N LEU A 50 -6.99 -7.45 10.23
CA LEU A 50 -6.97 -8.58 9.31
C LEU A 50 -5.61 -9.27 9.28
N ARG A 51 -4.50 -8.51 9.16
CA ARG A 51 -3.14 -9.05 9.20
C ARG A 51 -2.87 -9.78 10.52
N ALA A 52 -3.29 -9.21 11.64
CA ALA A 52 -3.16 -9.84 12.95
C ALA A 52 -3.98 -11.14 13.04
N LYS A 53 -5.20 -11.16 12.48
CA LYS A 53 -6.09 -12.34 12.48
C LYS A 53 -5.58 -13.46 11.59
N LEU A 54 -5.04 -13.14 10.42
CA LEU A 54 -4.53 -14.12 9.46
C LEU A 54 -3.08 -14.54 9.75
N GLY A 55 -2.35 -13.75 10.54
CA GLY A 55 -0.92 -13.96 10.82
C GLY A 55 -0.02 -13.75 9.59
N ARG A 56 -0.56 -13.31 8.46
CA ARG A 56 0.14 -13.09 7.20
C ARG A 56 -0.43 -11.89 6.45
N ALA A 57 0.40 -11.27 5.60
CA ALA A 57 -0.07 -10.24 4.68
C ALA A 57 -0.84 -10.91 3.53
N GLU A 58 -2.10 -10.53 3.36
CA GLU A 58 -2.88 -10.90 2.18
C GLU A 58 -2.43 -10.04 0.98
N PRO A 59 -2.22 -10.63 -0.20
CA PRO A 59 -1.90 -9.90 -1.43
C PRO A 59 -2.88 -8.75 -1.71
N SER A 60 -4.18 -9.05 -1.65
CA SER A 60 -5.26 -8.10 -1.87
C SER A 60 -5.27 -6.96 -0.85
N ALA A 61 -5.01 -7.26 0.42
CA ALA A 61 -4.88 -6.28 1.51
C ALA A 61 -3.67 -5.35 1.31
N THR A 62 -2.55 -5.90 0.82
CA THR A 62 -1.32 -5.14 0.56
C THR A 62 -1.51 -4.17 -0.60
N LEU A 63 -2.14 -4.63 -1.69
CA LEU A 63 -2.48 -3.78 -2.84
C LEU A 63 -3.47 -2.68 -2.45
N ALA A 64 -4.45 -3.00 -1.60
CA ALA A 64 -5.39 -2.03 -1.06
C ALA A 64 -4.68 -0.97 -0.20
N TRP A 65 -3.74 -1.38 0.64
CA TRP A 65 -2.94 -0.47 1.46
C TRP A 65 -2.16 0.52 0.57
N LEU A 66 -1.55 0.02 -0.50
CA LEU A 66 -0.79 0.83 -1.44
C LEU A 66 -1.71 1.76 -2.26
N PHE A 67 -2.70 1.21 -2.98
CA PHE A 67 -3.49 1.96 -3.95
C PHE A 67 -4.62 2.78 -3.34
N VAL A 68 -5.26 2.30 -2.27
CA VAL A 68 -6.41 2.99 -1.66
C VAL A 68 -5.97 3.97 -0.58
N LEU A 69 -5.00 3.57 0.26
CA LEU A 69 -4.51 4.45 1.33
C LEU A 69 -3.32 5.32 0.88
N GLY A 70 -2.62 4.95 -0.20
CA GLY A 70 -1.42 5.67 -0.64
C GLY A 70 -0.26 5.53 0.33
N LEU A 71 -0.21 4.43 1.08
CA LEU A 71 0.76 4.22 2.15
C LEU A 71 1.87 3.24 1.70
N PRO A 72 3.09 3.38 2.24
CA PRO A 72 4.21 2.51 1.90
C PRO A 72 3.97 1.08 2.41
N VAL A 73 4.46 0.10 1.64
CA VAL A 73 4.41 -1.33 1.95
C VAL A 73 5.80 -1.95 1.81
N ALA A 74 6.05 -3.07 2.48
CA ALA A 74 7.33 -3.75 2.37
C ALA A 74 7.52 -4.32 0.96
N ARG A 75 8.75 -4.22 0.44
CA ARG A 75 9.11 -4.77 -0.88
C ARG A 75 8.81 -6.26 -1.01
N ALA A 76 8.98 -7.03 0.07
CA ALA A 76 8.66 -8.46 0.10
C ALA A 76 7.15 -8.73 -0.01
N ASP A 77 6.33 -7.96 0.72
CA ASP A 77 4.87 -8.07 0.66
C ASP A 77 4.36 -7.67 -0.74
N LEU A 78 4.95 -6.64 -1.35
CA LEU A 78 4.61 -6.21 -2.71
C LEU A 78 5.04 -7.24 -3.77
N ALA A 79 6.23 -7.85 -3.63
CA ALA A 79 6.68 -8.91 -4.53
C ALA A 79 5.82 -10.18 -4.41
N ALA A 80 5.34 -10.49 -3.20
CA ALA A 80 4.41 -11.59 -2.98
C ALA A 80 3.02 -11.29 -3.56
N ALA A 81 2.61 -10.01 -3.58
CA ALA A 81 1.34 -9.58 -4.17
C ALA A 81 1.37 -9.47 -5.70
N LEU A 82 2.56 -9.24 -6.29
CA LEU A 82 2.77 -9.05 -7.72
C LEU A 82 3.85 -10.03 -8.22
N PRO A 83 3.55 -11.34 -8.33
CA PRO A 83 4.55 -12.33 -8.73
C PRO A 83 5.01 -12.17 -10.18
N SER A 84 4.17 -11.67 -11.09
CA SER A 84 4.50 -11.55 -12.53
C SER A 84 5.13 -10.21 -12.88
N LEU A 85 4.57 -9.11 -12.38
CA LEU A 85 5.07 -7.75 -12.59
C LEU A 85 6.29 -7.48 -11.70
N GLY A 86 6.26 -7.99 -10.46
CA GLY A 86 7.26 -7.71 -9.45
C GLY A 86 7.30 -6.23 -9.05
N VAL A 87 8.20 -5.93 -8.10
CA VAL A 87 8.40 -4.54 -7.65
C VAL A 87 9.05 -3.70 -8.76
N THR A 88 9.95 -4.30 -9.54
CA THR A 88 10.63 -3.61 -10.66
C THR A 88 9.66 -3.19 -11.76
N GLY A 89 8.65 -4.01 -12.08
CA GLY A 89 7.61 -3.63 -13.03
C GLY A 89 6.68 -2.53 -12.49
N ALA A 90 6.39 -2.56 -11.19
CA ALA A 90 5.63 -1.50 -10.53
C ALA A 90 6.39 -0.16 -10.51
N GLU A 91 7.71 -0.19 -10.29
CA GLU A 91 8.59 0.99 -10.40
C GLU A 91 8.65 1.51 -11.85
N ALA A 92 8.79 0.61 -12.83
CA ALA A 92 8.81 0.96 -14.25
C ALA A 92 7.49 1.58 -14.75
N LEU A 93 6.36 1.19 -14.17
CA LEU A 93 5.05 1.80 -14.42
C LEU A 93 4.83 3.10 -13.64
N GLY A 94 5.72 3.47 -12.71
CA GLY A 94 5.56 4.63 -11.84
C GLY A 94 4.47 4.46 -10.76
N LEU A 95 4.06 3.23 -10.46
CA LEU A 95 3.06 2.93 -9.43
C LEU A 95 3.65 3.04 -8.02
N VAL A 96 4.93 2.73 -7.89
CA VAL A 96 5.69 2.88 -6.66
C VAL A 96 7.00 3.58 -6.98
N ALA A 97 7.41 4.46 -6.09
CA ALA A 97 8.78 4.95 -6.07
C ALA A 97 9.50 4.22 -4.94
N GLY A 98 10.74 3.80 -5.19
CA GLY A 98 11.66 3.37 -4.14
C GLY A 98 11.99 4.56 -3.26
N GLY A 99 11.07 4.90 -2.35
CA GLY A 99 11.34 5.82 -1.27
C GLY A 99 11.99 5.02 -0.16
N ASP A 100 13.26 5.28 0.12
CA ASP A 100 13.69 5.22 1.50
C ASP A 100 12.65 6.04 2.26
N THR A 101 11.86 5.42 3.13
CA THR A 101 11.05 6.20 4.06
C THR A 101 12.05 6.83 5.00
N GLY A 102 12.70 7.89 4.51
CA GLY A 102 13.25 8.93 5.32
C GLY A 102 12.05 9.44 6.10
N ALA A 103 11.84 8.86 7.28
CA ALA A 103 11.67 9.69 8.44
C ALA A 103 12.73 10.77 8.28
N THR A 104 12.35 11.94 7.75
CA THR A 104 13.13 13.13 8.06
C THR A 104 13.11 13.17 9.58
N PRO A 105 14.24 12.94 10.28
CA PRO A 105 14.28 13.36 11.66
C PRO A 105 14.00 14.85 11.59
N ASP A 106 12.83 15.21 12.11
CA ASP A 106 12.51 16.55 12.54
C ASP A 106 13.75 17.07 13.26
N THR A 107 14.55 17.87 12.57
CA THR A 107 15.70 18.53 13.18
C THR A 107 15.16 19.80 13.81
N ALA A 108 14.34 19.59 14.85
CA ALA A 108 14.03 20.60 15.83
C ALA A 108 15.12 20.56 16.92
N GLY A 109 15.92 21.61 16.98
CA GLY A 109 16.91 21.86 18.03
C GLY A 109 18.27 22.27 17.45
N GLY A 110 18.81 23.45 17.70
CA GLY A 110 18.43 24.48 18.65
C GLY A 110 19.17 25.78 18.37
N ASP A 111 18.83 26.77 19.18
CA ASP A 111 19.47 28.07 19.31
C ASP A 111 21.00 28.04 19.27
N THR A 112 21.59 29.12 18.77
CA THR A 112 22.67 29.82 19.51
C THR A 112 22.67 31.27 19.00
N GLY A 113 22.33 32.19 19.90
CA GLY A 113 22.46 33.62 19.64
C GLY A 113 23.92 34.03 19.46
N ALA A 114 24.16 34.99 18.58
CA ALA A 114 25.33 35.87 18.66
C ALA A 114 25.05 37.14 17.86
N THR A 115 24.73 38.20 18.59
CA THR A 115 24.85 39.60 18.20
C THR A 115 26.32 39.94 17.90
N PRO A 116 26.56 40.90 17.01
CA PRO A 116 27.37 42.04 17.47
C PRO A 116 26.61 43.37 17.41
#